data_AF-A0AAE9SEY3-F1
#
_entry.id   AF-A0AAE9SEY3-F1
#
_cell.length_a   1.000
_cell.length_b   1.000
_cell.length_c   1.000
_cell.angle_alpha   90.00
_cell.angle_beta   90.00
_cell.angle_gamma   90.00
#
_symmetry.space_group_name_H-M   'P 1'
#
loop_
_entity.id
_entity.type
_entity.pdbx_description
1 polymer ?
#
loop_
_entity_poly.entity_id
_entity_poly.type
_entity_poly.pdbx_seq_one_letter_code
_entity_poly.pdbx_strand_id
1 'polypeptide(L)'
;MKRTVLLTLIFFPLILIGQNLESYFPIEIGKEKKLTWYKDKYVESFTDSTELGRKKYYLYSQKFKNNLMEMKIRISNDTVYHWNDVKKKHQVFFGVNPKVGQTIGNGTIKKVGAKLKTPKGKLKDLLVIEMNYSNGMSDIRYYQKGLGLVAVKNNEGLISYHIPD
;
A
#
# COMPACT_ATOMS: atom_id res chain seq x y z
N MET A 1 -13.66 35.33 48.10
CA MET A 1 -12.65 34.42 47.49
C MET A 1 -13.32 33.65 46.35
N LYS A 2 -13.08 34.04 45.09
CA LYS A 2 -13.63 33.35 43.90
C LYS A 2 -12.59 32.32 43.44
N ARG A 3 -12.93 31.02 43.50
CA ARG A 3 -12.09 29.94 42.99
C ARG A 3 -12.35 29.80 41.49
N THR A 4 -11.44 30.32 40.68
CA THR A 4 -11.43 30.08 39.24
C THR A 4 -10.94 28.65 39.01
N VAL A 5 -11.83 27.76 38.58
CA VAL A 5 -11.47 26.41 38.14
C VAL A 5 -10.90 26.52 36.74
N LEU A 6 -9.58 26.40 36.62
CA LEU A 6 -8.88 26.36 35.34
C LEU A 6 -9.09 24.96 34.74
N LEU A 7 -9.97 24.84 33.74
CA LEU A 7 -10.18 23.61 32.98
C LEU A 7 -9.03 23.47 31.98
N THR A 8 -8.00 22.70 32.35
CA THR A 8 -6.91 22.33 31.44
C THR A 8 -7.46 21.35 30.40
N LEU A 9 -7.69 21.82 29.18
CA LEU A 9 -7.90 20.94 28.02
C LEU A 9 -6.61 20.15 27.80
N ILE A 10 -6.62 18.88 28.20
CA ILE A 10 -5.59 17.92 27.83
C ILE A 10 -5.79 17.64 26.34
N PHE A 11 -5.06 18.36 25.49
CA PHE A 11 -4.83 17.96 24.11
C PHE A 11 -4.04 16.65 24.16
N PHE A 12 -4.72 15.51 24.08
CA PHE A 12 -4.05 14.30 23.64
C PHE A 12 -3.53 14.59 22.23
N PRO A 13 -2.22 14.50 21.96
CA PRO A 13 -1.78 14.42 20.58
C PRO A 13 -2.50 13.20 20.01
N LEU A 14 -3.39 13.44 19.06
CA LEU A 14 -3.83 12.38 18.16
C LEU A 14 -2.55 11.81 17.59
N ILE A 15 -2.15 10.65 18.10
CA ILE A 15 -1.06 9.87 17.55
C ILE A 15 -1.49 9.65 16.11
N LEU A 16 -0.94 10.45 15.20
CA LEU A 16 -0.90 10.12 13.80
C LEU A 16 -0.24 8.75 13.80
N ILE A 17 -1.05 7.70 13.63
CA ILE A 17 -0.57 6.35 13.32
C ILE A 17 0.01 6.46 11.90
N GLY A 18 1.14 7.14 11.79
CA GLY A 18 1.98 7.21 10.62
C GLY A 18 2.71 5.88 10.54
N GLN A 19 1.96 4.86 10.10
CA GLN A 19 2.43 3.63 9.46
C GLN A 19 3.86 3.22 9.84
N ASN A 20 3.95 2.43 10.90
CA ASN A 20 5.14 1.73 11.37
C ASN A 20 5.95 1.11 10.19
N LEU A 21 7.29 1.04 10.29
CA LEU A 21 8.16 0.25 9.39
C LEU A 21 7.69 -1.20 9.24
N GLU A 22 6.83 -1.66 10.16
CA GLU A 22 6.15 -2.94 10.09
C GLU A 22 4.92 -3.03 9.17
N SER A 23 4.53 -1.97 8.47
CA SER A 23 3.38 -2.01 7.54
C SER A 23 3.72 -2.74 6.24
N TYR A 24 2.78 -3.54 5.73
CA TYR A 24 2.84 -4.09 4.36
C TYR A 24 2.43 -3.06 3.29
N PHE A 25 2.15 -1.81 3.67
CA PHE A 25 1.91 -0.71 2.76
C PHE A 25 2.48 0.59 3.35
N PRO A 26 3.82 0.71 3.49
CA PRO A 26 4.45 1.86 4.13
C PRO A 26 4.22 3.13 3.30
N ILE A 27 3.90 4.25 3.96
CA ILE A 27 3.81 5.57 3.33
C ILE A 27 5.02 6.38 3.78
N GLU A 28 5.98 6.54 2.88
CA GLU A 28 7.21 7.30 3.10
C GLU A 28 7.41 8.25 1.91
N ILE A 29 7.17 9.55 2.11
CA ILE A 29 7.31 10.56 1.06
C ILE A 29 8.79 10.68 0.67
N GLY A 30 9.06 10.71 -0.64
CA GLY A 30 10.41 10.83 -1.20
C GLY A 30 11.19 9.52 -1.31
N LYS A 31 10.69 8.42 -0.72
CA LYS A 31 11.29 7.10 -0.89
C LYS A 31 10.87 6.50 -2.23
N GLU A 32 11.85 6.06 -3.00
CA GLU A 32 11.66 5.37 -4.25
C GLU A 32 11.84 3.87 -4.09
N LYS A 33 11.07 3.10 -4.85
CA LYS A 33 11.22 1.64 -4.94
C LYS A 33 11.12 1.21 -6.39
N LYS A 34 12.17 0.54 -6.88
CA LYS A 34 12.23 0.03 -8.25
C LYS A 34 11.65 -1.37 -8.32
N LEU A 35 10.81 -1.64 -9.33
CA LEU A 35 10.37 -2.99 -9.66
C LEU A 35 10.41 -3.21 -11.18
N THR A 36 10.30 -4.47 -11.57
CA THR A 36 9.96 -4.84 -12.95
C THR A 36 8.45 -4.96 -13.16
N TRP A 37 8.02 -4.82 -14.40
CA TRP A 37 6.73 -5.28 -14.87
C TRP A 37 6.93 -5.92 -16.25
N TYR A 38 6.81 -7.24 -16.33
CA TYR A 38 7.31 -8.04 -17.45
C TYR A 38 8.78 -7.69 -17.77
N LYS A 39 9.03 -7.13 -18.96
CA LYS A 39 10.36 -6.71 -19.42
C LYS A 39 10.71 -5.27 -19.04
N ASP A 40 9.72 -4.49 -18.60
CA ASP A 40 9.89 -3.09 -18.25
C ASP A 40 10.29 -2.91 -16.79
N LYS A 41 10.77 -1.71 -16.47
CA LYS A 41 11.04 -1.26 -15.11
C LYS A 41 10.20 -0.04 -14.81
N TYR A 42 9.84 0.10 -13.55
CA TYR A 42 9.13 1.26 -13.06
C TYR A 42 9.53 1.58 -11.63
N VAL A 43 9.25 2.81 -11.22
CA VAL A 43 9.50 3.33 -9.87
C VAL A 43 8.18 3.61 -9.19
N GLU A 44 8.02 3.08 -7.99
CA GLU A 44 6.95 3.43 -7.06
C GLU A 44 7.46 4.45 -6.06
N SER A 45 6.68 5.50 -5.79
CA SER A 45 7.01 6.47 -4.75
C SER A 45 5.77 7.20 -4.23
N PHE A 46 5.81 7.63 -2.97
CA PHE A 46 4.94 8.68 -2.48
C PHE A 46 5.62 10.03 -2.70
N THR A 47 4.99 10.92 -3.46
CA THR A 47 5.63 12.18 -3.89
C THR A 47 5.24 13.35 -3.00
N ASP A 48 4.00 13.40 -2.53
CA ASP A 48 3.47 14.47 -1.70
C ASP A 48 2.17 14.04 -1.00
N SER A 49 1.45 14.99 -0.42
CA SER A 49 0.09 14.85 0.09
C SER A 49 -0.81 16.00 -0.37
N THR A 50 -2.11 15.77 -0.39
CA THR A 50 -3.12 16.75 -0.77
C THR A 50 -4.37 16.60 0.10
N GLU A 51 -5.24 17.62 0.08
CA GLU A 51 -6.54 17.56 0.74
C GLU A 51 -7.68 17.56 -0.28
N LEU A 52 -8.67 16.69 -0.05
CA LEU A 52 -9.91 16.66 -0.81
C LEU A 52 -11.07 16.46 0.15
N GLY A 53 -11.95 17.47 0.26
CA GLY A 53 -13.11 17.42 1.15
C GLY A 53 -12.73 17.22 2.62
N ARG A 54 -11.73 17.99 3.11
CA ARG A 54 -11.17 17.92 4.47
C ARG A 54 -10.57 16.56 4.84
N LYS A 55 -10.24 15.72 3.85
CA LYS A 55 -9.56 14.45 4.04
C LYS A 55 -8.17 14.54 3.42
N LYS A 56 -7.14 14.16 4.16
CA LYS A 56 -5.77 14.05 3.67
C LYS A 56 -5.60 12.80 2.80
N TYR A 57 -4.89 12.96 1.70
CA TYR A 57 -4.46 11.89 0.80
C TYR A 57 -2.95 12.02 0.56
N TYR A 58 -2.31 10.88 0.31
CA TYR A 58 -0.93 10.79 -0.15
C TYR A 58 -0.92 10.53 -1.65
N LEU A 59 -0.09 11.24 -2.38
CA LEU A 59 0.07 11.07 -3.82
C LEU A 59 1.05 9.94 -4.06
N TYR A 60 0.53 8.83 -4.58
CA TYR A 60 1.30 7.63 -4.91
C TYR A 60 1.48 7.56 -6.41
N SER A 61 2.73 7.40 -6.86
CA SER A 61 3.08 7.37 -8.27
C SER A 61 3.67 6.02 -8.67
N GLN A 62 3.37 5.61 -9.91
CA GLN A 62 4.05 4.54 -10.61
C GLN A 62 4.59 5.11 -11.93
N LYS A 63 5.91 5.31 -11.99
CA LYS A 63 6.60 5.93 -13.11
C LYS A 63 7.29 4.88 -13.97
N PHE A 64 6.75 4.66 -15.16
CA PHE A 64 7.38 3.90 -16.24
C PHE A 64 8.17 4.85 -17.15
N LYS A 65 8.94 4.31 -18.10
CA LYS A 65 9.74 5.12 -19.04
C LYS A 65 8.92 6.19 -19.78
N ASN A 66 7.71 5.83 -20.23
CA ASN A 66 6.86 6.67 -21.07
C ASN A 66 5.46 6.91 -20.47
N ASN A 67 5.25 6.56 -19.19
CA ASN A 67 3.94 6.66 -18.56
C ASN A 67 4.08 6.97 -17.07
N LEU A 68 3.21 7.84 -16.57
CA LEU A 68 3.09 8.18 -15.16
C LEU A 68 1.66 7.89 -14.72
N MET A 69 1.50 7.01 -13.74
CA MET A 69 0.22 6.75 -13.10
C MET A 69 0.24 7.32 -11.69
N GLU A 70 -0.80 8.09 -11.34
CA GLU A 70 -0.93 8.70 -10.03
C GLU A 70 -2.23 8.28 -9.35
N MET A 71 -2.14 8.03 -8.04
CA MET A 71 -3.25 7.64 -7.20
C MET A 71 -3.26 8.47 -5.92
N LYS A 72 -4.44 8.93 -5.51
CA LYS A 72 -4.66 9.56 -4.20
C LYS A 72 -5.00 8.47 -3.20
N ILE A 73 -4.06 8.19 -2.29
CA ILE A 73 -4.19 7.16 -1.27
C ILE A 73 -4.60 7.77 0.06
N ARG A 74 -5.60 7.20 0.71
CA ARG A 74 -6.03 7.59 2.05
C ARG A 74 -6.01 6.38 2.96
N ILE A 75 -5.49 6.58 4.16
CA ILE A 75 -5.58 5.60 5.24
C ILE A 75 -6.66 6.08 6.21
N SER A 76 -7.57 5.17 6.57
CA SER A 76 -8.60 5.43 7.56
C SER A 76 -8.81 4.14 8.34
N ASN A 77 -8.54 4.18 9.65
CA ASN A 77 -8.44 2.99 10.50
C ASN A 77 -7.46 1.99 9.86
N ASP A 78 -7.85 0.71 9.80
CA ASP A 78 -7.02 -0.37 9.26
C ASP A 78 -7.19 -0.58 7.75
N THR A 79 -7.69 0.41 7.01
CA THR A 79 -7.95 0.27 5.58
C THR A 79 -7.28 1.39 4.78
N VAL A 80 -6.58 0.97 3.73
CA VAL A 80 -6.02 1.82 2.68
C VAL A 80 -7.02 1.89 1.55
N TYR A 81 -7.37 3.11 1.17
CA TYR A 81 -8.27 3.42 0.07
C TYR A 81 -7.53 4.18 -1.01
N HIS A 82 -7.90 3.97 -2.26
CA HIS A 82 -7.61 4.94 -3.32
C HIS A 82 -8.89 5.69 -3.70
N TRP A 83 -8.74 6.96 -4.06
CA TRP A 83 -9.84 7.76 -4.61
C TRP A 83 -10.06 7.43 -6.08
N ASN A 84 -11.29 7.07 -6.46
CA ASN A 84 -11.67 6.92 -7.85
C ASN A 84 -12.25 8.23 -8.38
N ASP A 85 -11.51 8.91 -9.25
CA ASP A 85 -11.93 10.21 -9.78
C ASP A 85 -13.14 10.15 -10.73
N VAL A 86 -13.43 9.01 -11.35
CA VAL A 86 -14.60 8.82 -12.23
C VAL A 86 -15.87 8.61 -11.40
N LYS A 87 -15.81 7.71 -10.42
CA LYS A 87 -16.95 7.32 -9.57
C LYS A 87 -17.12 8.22 -8.33
N LYS A 88 -16.19 9.16 -8.12
CA LYS A 88 -16.11 10.07 -6.96
C LYS A 88 -16.30 9.34 -5.62
N LYS A 89 -15.62 8.19 -5.46
CA LYS A 89 -15.74 7.34 -4.27
C LYS A 89 -14.42 6.71 -3.85
N HIS A 90 -14.32 6.38 -2.57
CA HIS A 90 -13.24 5.55 -2.04
C HIS A 90 -13.40 4.11 -2.53
N GLN A 91 -12.32 3.54 -3.04
CA GLN A 91 -12.20 2.11 -3.31
C GLN A 91 -11.19 1.51 -2.36
N VAL A 92 -11.54 0.37 -1.77
CA VAL A 92 -10.63 -0.37 -0.89
C VAL A 92 -9.47 -0.88 -1.73
N PHE A 93 -8.25 -0.55 -1.29
CA PHE A 93 -7.01 -0.93 -1.97
C PHE A 93 -6.25 -1.99 -1.18
N PHE A 94 -6.13 -1.83 0.14
CA PHE A 94 -5.33 -2.70 0.99
C PHE A 94 -5.79 -2.67 2.46
N GLY A 95 -5.47 -3.69 3.25
CA GLY A 95 -5.74 -3.72 4.69
C GLY A 95 -4.45 -3.67 5.49
N VAL A 96 -4.38 -2.77 6.48
CA VAL A 96 -3.18 -2.54 7.29
C VAL A 96 -2.85 -3.74 8.18
N ASN A 97 -3.87 -4.45 8.68
CA ASN A 97 -3.75 -5.63 9.54
C ASN A 97 -4.34 -6.87 8.85
N PRO A 98 -3.60 -7.49 7.89
CA PRO A 98 -4.13 -8.58 7.08
C PRO A 98 -4.32 -9.88 7.90
N LYS A 99 -5.50 -10.48 7.83
CA LYS A 99 -5.79 -11.82 8.38
C LYS A 99 -5.94 -12.85 7.27
N VAL A 100 -5.35 -14.04 7.44
CA VAL A 100 -5.49 -15.13 6.46
C VAL A 100 -6.97 -15.49 6.26
N GLY A 101 -7.39 -15.64 5.01
CA GLY A 101 -8.77 -15.88 4.60
C GLY A 101 -9.62 -14.61 4.43
N GLN A 102 -9.15 -13.45 4.91
CA GLN A 102 -9.87 -12.19 4.75
C GLN A 102 -9.78 -11.67 3.31
N THR A 103 -10.93 -11.25 2.77
CA THR A 103 -11.02 -10.53 1.49
C THR A 103 -11.07 -9.03 1.73
N ILE A 104 -10.22 -8.29 1.02
CA ILE A 104 -10.07 -6.84 1.09
C ILE A 104 -10.02 -6.29 -0.34
N GLY A 105 -11.05 -5.55 -0.75
CA GLY A 105 -11.22 -5.16 -2.14
C GLY A 105 -11.33 -6.41 -3.04
N ASN A 106 -10.44 -6.52 -4.02
CA ASN A 106 -10.38 -7.67 -4.94
C ASN A 106 -9.39 -8.76 -4.47
N GLY A 107 -8.74 -8.57 -3.33
CA GLY A 107 -7.67 -9.43 -2.84
C GLY A 107 -8.10 -10.32 -1.68
N THR A 108 -7.78 -11.59 -1.72
CA THR A 108 -7.91 -12.51 -0.58
C THR A 108 -6.54 -12.83 -0.02
N ILE A 109 -6.36 -12.65 1.29
CA ILE A 109 -5.10 -12.95 1.96
C ILE A 109 -4.95 -14.46 2.09
N LYS A 110 -3.93 -15.03 1.45
CA LYS A 110 -3.72 -16.48 1.40
C LYS A 110 -2.72 -16.95 2.46
N LYS A 111 -1.68 -16.17 2.74
CA LYS A 111 -0.57 -16.59 3.61
C LYS A 111 0.21 -15.42 4.19
N VAL A 112 0.77 -15.61 5.38
CA VAL A 112 1.80 -14.76 6.00
C VAL A 112 3.05 -15.62 6.23
N GLY A 113 4.24 -15.02 6.19
CA GLY A 113 5.50 -15.74 6.40
C GLY A 113 5.98 -16.55 5.19
N ALA A 114 5.53 -16.19 3.97
CA ALA A 114 5.93 -16.89 2.76
C ALA A 114 7.37 -16.54 2.34
N LYS A 115 7.95 -17.40 1.49
CA LYS A 115 9.27 -17.21 0.89
C LYS A 115 9.14 -17.27 -0.63
N LEU A 116 9.94 -16.49 -1.33
CA LEU A 116 9.93 -16.45 -2.80
C LEU A 116 11.35 -16.29 -3.35
N LYS A 117 11.73 -17.11 -4.32
CA LYS A 117 12.95 -16.90 -5.12
C LYS A 117 12.62 -15.99 -6.30
N THR A 118 13.42 -14.94 -6.47
CA THR A 118 13.39 -14.01 -7.60
C THR A 118 14.76 -13.99 -8.29
N PRO A 119 14.87 -13.38 -9.48
CA PRO A 119 16.18 -13.15 -10.11
C PRO A 119 17.17 -12.33 -9.25
N LYS A 120 16.67 -11.57 -8.27
CA LYS A 120 17.48 -10.73 -7.36
C LYS A 120 17.76 -11.40 -6.01
N GLY A 121 17.30 -12.63 -5.80
CA GLY A 121 17.58 -13.39 -4.59
C GLY A 121 16.34 -13.98 -3.92
N LYS A 122 16.50 -14.43 -2.68
CA LYS A 122 15.43 -15.04 -1.88
C LYS A 122 14.78 -13.99 -0.97
N LEU A 123 13.50 -13.77 -1.15
CA LEU A 123 12.64 -12.97 -0.28
C LEU A 123 12.00 -13.86 0.80
N LYS A 124 11.78 -13.32 2.00
CA LYS A 124 11.23 -14.01 3.18
C LYS A 124 10.18 -13.14 3.86
N ASP A 125 9.43 -13.75 4.78
CA ASP A 125 8.44 -13.10 5.65
C ASP A 125 7.36 -12.32 4.89
N LEU A 126 6.96 -12.88 3.73
CA LEU A 126 6.04 -12.27 2.79
C LEU A 126 4.59 -12.50 3.17
N LEU A 127 3.78 -11.46 2.99
CA LEU A 127 2.32 -11.56 2.88
C LEU A 127 1.96 -11.91 1.44
N VAL A 128 1.06 -12.87 1.27
CA VAL A 128 0.57 -13.35 -0.03
C VAL A 128 -0.90 -13.02 -0.17
N ILE A 129 -1.23 -12.30 -1.23
CA ILE A 129 -2.60 -11.92 -1.58
C ILE A 129 -2.90 -12.45 -2.97
N GLU A 130 -4.00 -13.16 -3.12
CA GLU A 130 -4.55 -13.55 -4.42
C GLU A 130 -5.55 -12.49 -4.86
N MET A 131 -5.32 -11.89 -6.02
CA MET A 131 -6.21 -10.92 -6.64
C MET A 131 -7.08 -11.62 -7.66
N ASN A 132 -8.39 -11.38 -7.62
CA ASN A 132 -9.33 -11.86 -8.62
C ASN A 132 -10.01 -10.66 -9.29
N TYR A 133 -9.89 -10.59 -10.62
CA TYR A 133 -10.45 -9.51 -11.42
C TYR A 133 -11.78 -9.91 -12.04
N SER A 134 -12.65 -8.93 -12.28
CA SER A 134 -13.99 -9.17 -12.86
C SER A 134 -13.95 -9.75 -14.26
N ASN A 135 -12.82 -9.63 -14.97
CA ASN A 135 -12.62 -10.21 -16.29
C ASN A 135 -12.06 -11.66 -16.24
N GLY A 136 -12.09 -12.30 -15.07
CA GLY A 136 -11.64 -13.67 -14.86
C GLY A 136 -10.12 -13.84 -14.73
N MET A 137 -9.34 -12.77 -14.87
CA MET A 137 -7.90 -12.83 -14.62
C MET A 137 -7.63 -12.90 -13.11
N SER A 138 -6.52 -13.52 -12.74
CA SER A 138 -6.02 -13.51 -11.37
C SER A 138 -4.50 -13.36 -11.32
N ASP A 139 -4.02 -12.78 -10.22
CA ASP A 139 -2.58 -12.70 -9.92
C ASP A 139 -2.32 -12.92 -8.43
N ILE A 140 -1.11 -13.35 -8.10
CA ILE A 140 -0.62 -13.49 -6.72
C ILE A 140 0.38 -12.39 -6.46
N ARG A 141 0.09 -11.57 -5.45
CA ARG A 141 0.92 -10.46 -5.01
C ARG A 141 1.63 -10.81 -3.72
N TYR A 142 2.90 -10.43 -3.65
CA TYR A 142 3.75 -10.63 -2.49
C TYR A 142 4.13 -9.27 -1.92
N TYR A 143 3.86 -9.07 -0.63
CA TYR A 143 4.19 -7.86 0.10
C TYR A 143 5.19 -8.16 1.21
N GLN A 144 6.10 -7.22 1.46
CA GLN A 144 7.07 -7.27 2.54
C GLN A 144 6.89 -6.05 3.45
N LYS A 145 6.97 -6.25 4.77
CA LYS A 145 6.92 -5.16 5.75
C LYS A 145 8.00 -4.13 5.43
N GLY A 146 7.66 -2.84 5.46
CA GLY A 146 8.58 -1.73 5.21
C GLY A 146 8.95 -1.48 3.75
N LEU A 147 8.48 -2.33 2.81
CA LEU A 147 8.68 -2.15 1.36
C LEU A 147 7.38 -2.15 0.55
N GLY A 148 6.32 -2.78 1.05
CA GLY A 148 5.09 -2.95 0.31
C GLY A 148 5.18 -4.07 -0.73
N LEU A 149 4.58 -3.87 -1.91
CA LEU A 149 4.61 -4.84 -3.00
C LEU A 149 6.06 -5.12 -3.42
N VAL A 150 6.46 -6.39 -3.48
CA VAL A 150 7.82 -6.81 -3.86
C VAL A 150 7.85 -7.83 -4.99
N ALA A 151 6.72 -8.49 -5.29
CA ALA A 151 6.61 -9.35 -6.45
C ALA A 151 5.16 -9.60 -6.86
N VAL A 152 4.95 -9.93 -8.13
CA VAL A 152 3.67 -10.38 -8.68
C VAL A 152 3.89 -11.60 -9.57
N LYS A 153 3.01 -12.60 -9.43
CA LYS A 153 2.93 -13.76 -10.30
C LYS A 153 1.56 -13.89 -10.94
N ASN A 154 1.53 -14.31 -12.19
CA ASN A 154 0.31 -14.77 -12.86
C ASN A 154 0.52 -16.23 -13.34
N ASN A 155 -0.37 -16.72 -14.20
CA ASN A 155 -0.26 -18.06 -14.79
C ASN A 155 0.99 -18.26 -15.67
N GLU A 156 1.61 -17.18 -16.14
CA GLU A 156 2.85 -17.21 -16.95
C GLU A 156 4.11 -17.21 -16.08
N GLY A 157 3.98 -17.03 -14.77
CA GLY A 157 5.08 -17.02 -13.81
C GLY A 157 5.30 -15.65 -13.17
N LEU A 158 6.57 -15.33 -12.86
CA LEU A 158 6.94 -14.09 -12.18
C LEU A 158 6.98 -12.92 -13.16
N ILE A 159 5.99 -12.03 -13.07
CA ILE A 159 5.86 -10.86 -13.95
C ILE A 159 6.43 -9.59 -13.31
N SER A 160 6.55 -9.53 -11.99
CA SER A 160 7.11 -8.38 -11.29
C SER A 160 7.98 -8.83 -10.13
N TYR A 161 9.11 -8.16 -9.94
CA TYR A 161 9.93 -8.28 -8.74
C TYR A 161 10.67 -6.98 -8.42
N HIS A 162 10.88 -6.74 -7.13
CA HIS A 162 11.66 -5.61 -6.63
C HIS A 162 13.13 -5.74 -7.04
N ILE A 163 13.72 -4.62 -7.45
CA ILE A 163 15.15 -4.46 -7.73
C ILE A 163 15.73 -3.66 -6.55
N PRO A 164 16.48 -4.31 -5.63
CA PRO A 164 17.18 -3.59 -4.57
C PRO A 164 18.17 -2.59 -5.16
N ASP A 165 18.35 -1.47 -4.47
CA ASP A 165 19.41 -0.49 -4.78
C ASP A 165 20.81 -1.08 -4.53
#